data_AF-A0A954G6E4-F1
#
_entry.id   AF-A0A954G6E4-F1
#
_cell.length_a   1.000
_cell.length_b   1.000
_cell.length_c   1.000
_cell.angle_alpha   90.00
_cell.angle_beta   90.00
_cell.angle_gamma   90.00
#
_symmetry.space_group_name_H-M   'P 1'
#
loop_
_entity.id
_entity.type
_entity.pdbx_description
1 polymer ?
#
loop_
_entity_poly.entity_id
_entity_poly.type
_entity_poly.pdbx_seq_one_letter_code
_entity_poly.pdbx_strand_id
1 'polypeptide(L)'
;QRFKDLGVDVFIGEASFLDQSTIKVDQHQLDFKKAVIATGARAAVPEIEGLEATGFLTNETIFSLTELPPRLAILGAGPIGCELAQTFAR
;
A
#
# COMPACT_ATOMS: atom_id res chain seq x y z
N GLN A 1 14.80 1.56 14.35
CA GLN A 1 16.24 1.57 14.72
C GLN A 1 17.15 1.21 13.54
N ARG A 2 16.98 0.05 12.89
CA ARG A 2 17.84 -0.49 11.82
C ARG A 2 18.48 0.52 10.84
N PHE A 3 17.74 1.45 10.24
CA PHE A 3 18.31 2.41 9.28
C PHE A 3 19.08 3.57 9.91
N LYS A 4 18.64 4.03 11.10
CA LYS A 4 19.34 5.08 11.85
C LYS A 4 20.73 4.60 12.28
N ASP A 5 20.86 3.33 12.66
CA ASP A 5 22.14 2.72 13.04
C ASP A 5 23.12 2.60 11.85
N LEU A 6 22.61 2.67 10.62
CA LEU A 6 23.40 2.72 9.39
C LEU A 6 23.72 4.15 8.93
N GLY A 7 23.42 5.16 9.75
CA GLY A 7 23.66 6.57 9.45
C GLY A 7 22.63 7.21 8.51
N VAL A 8 21.45 6.60 8.36
CA VAL A 8 20.36 7.15 7.55
C VAL A 8 19.40 7.94 8.44
N ASP A 9 19.17 9.21 8.10
CA ASP A 9 18.10 10.00 8.71
C ASP A 9 16.73 9.49 8.24
N VAL A 10 15.87 9.17 9.20
CA VAL A 10 14.54 8.59 8.93
C VAL A 10 13.46 9.52 9.44
N PHE A 11 12.63 9.99 8.51
CA PHE A 11 11.44 10.79 8.77
C PHE A 11 10.21 9.93 8.46
N ILE A 12 9.32 9.77 9.45
CA ILE A 12 8.06 9.03 9.30
C ILE A 12 6.97 10.07 9.06
N GLY A 13 6.29 10.00 7.93
CA GLY A 13 5.23 10.93 7.54
C GLY A 13 4.93 10.82 6.04
N GLU A 14 3.87 11.50 5.60
CA GLU A 14 3.58 11.63 4.17
C GLU A 14 4.49 12.71 3.56
N ALA A 15 5.12 12.37 2.43
CA ALA A 15 6.09 13.22 1.78
C ALA A 15 5.49 13.89 0.53
N SER A 16 5.71 15.19 0.37
CA SER A 16 5.32 15.91 -0.85
C SER A 16 6.41 16.88 -1.30
N PHE A 17 6.65 16.93 -2.61
CA PHE A 17 7.58 17.91 -3.19
C PHE A 17 6.99 19.30 -3.07
N LEU A 18 7.74 20.22 -2.49
CA LEU A 18 7.40 21.65 -2.49
C LEU A 18 7.90 22.33 -3.76
N ASP A 19 9.06 21.89 -4.24
CA ASP A 19 9.70 22.37 -5.47
C ASP A 19 10.69 21.32 -6.02
N GLN A 20 11.61 21.72 -6.91
CA GLN A 20 12.56 20.83 -7.58
C GLN A 20 13.68 20.29 -6.67
N SER A 21 13.88 20.89 -5.49
CA SER A 21 14.98 20.57 -4.57
C SER A 21 14.55 20.45 -3.10
N THR A 22 13.27 20.65 -2.79
CA THR A 22 12.74 20.64 -1.42
C THR A 22 11.58 19.67 -1.29
N ILE A 23 11.62 18.81 -0.27
CA ILE A 23 10.53 17.91 0.11
C ILE A 23 10.03 18.23 1.51
N LYS A 24 8.72 18.16 1.72
CA LYS A 24 8.09 18.28 3.03
C LYS A 24 7.73 16.89 3.54
N VAL A 25 8.03 16.61 4.80
CA VAL A 25 7.55 15.43 5.54
C VAL A 25 6.99 15.91 6.88
N ASP A 26 5.66 15.92 7.00
CA ASP A 26 4.93 16.55 8.11
C ASP A 26 5.38 18.00 8.37
N GLN A 27 6.10 18.26 9.47
CA GLN A 27 6.62 19.59 9.83
C GLN A 27 8.05 19.85 9.33
N HIS A 28 8.71 18.84 8.78
CA HIS A 28 10.09 18.94 8.30
C HIS A 28 10.12 19.38 6.84
N GLN A 29 11.00 20.33 6.52
CA GLN A 29 11.38 20.63 5.15
C GLN A 29 12.83 20.20 4.96
N LEU A 30 13.07 19.42 3.90
CA LEU A 30 14.35 18.78 3.63
C LEU A 30 14.82 19.17 2.23
N ASP A 31 15.99 19.78 2.16
CA ASP A 31 16.67 20.08 0.90
C ASP A 31 17.39 18.83 0.38
N PHE A 32 17.35 18.63 -0.93
CA PHE A 32 18.04 17.52 -1.58
C PHE A 32 18.72 17.95 -2.89
N LYS A 33 19.79 17.23 -3.25
CA LYS A 33 20.43 17.35 -4.58
C LYS A 33 19.89 16.35 -5.59
N LYS A 34 19.44 15.19 -5.11
CA LYS A 34 18.84 14.10 -5.90
C LYS A 34 17.74 13.45 -5.08
N ALA A 35 16.66 13.03 -5.75
CA ALA A 35 15.57 12.29 -5.15
C ALA A 35 15.37 10.95 -5.86
N VAL A 36 15.02 9.93 -5.10
CA VAL A 36 14.54 8.64 -5.61
C VAL A 36 13.10 8.47 -5.15
N ILE A 37 12.18 8.29 -6.10
CA ILE A 37 10.76 8.09 -5.82
C ILE A 37 10.49 6.59 -5.78
N ALA A 38 10.23 6.06 -4.58
CA ALA A 38 9.99 4.64 -4.34
C ALA A 38 8.73 4.43 -3.49
N THR A 39 7.62 5.09 -3.86
CA THR A 39 6.35 5.13 -3.12
C THR A 39 5.50 3.85 -3.22
N GLY A 40 5.95 2.85 -3.98
CA GLY A 40 5.23 1.59 -4.15
C GLY A 40 4.02 1.70 -5.09
N ALA A 41 3.08 0.77 -4.94
CA ALA A 41 1.82 0.71 -5.68
C ALA A 41 0.68 0.37 -4.73
N ARG A 42 -0.56 0.58 -5.18
CA ARG A 42 -1.79 0.26 -4.45
C ARG A 42 -2.71 -0.60 -5.28
N ALA A 43 -3.63 -1.33 -4.64
CA ALA A 43 -4.64 -2.12 -5.34
C ALA A 43 -5.43 -1.25 -6.35
N ALA A 44 -5.54 -1.74 -7.59
CA ALA A 44 -6.40 -1.11 -8.60
C ALA A 44 -7.84 -1.57 -8.40
N VAL A 45 -8.74 -0.63 -8.10
CA VAL A 45 -10.17 -0.92 -7.93
C VAL A 45 -10.87 -0.70 -9.27
N PRO A 46 -11.55 -1.72 -9.83
CA PRO A 46 -12.27 -1.57 -11.10
C PRO A 46 -13.55 -0.75 -10.91
N GLU A 47 -13.93 0.02 -11.93
CA GLU A 47 -15.18 0.79 -11.97
C GLU A 47 -16.37 -0.14 -12.21
N ILE A 48 -16.83 -0.81 -11.14
CA ILE A 48 -17.99 -1.69 -11.15
C ILE A 48 -19.06 -1.07 -10.25
N GLU A 49 -20.25 -0.87 -10.82
CA GLU A 49 -21.39 -0.33 -10.08
C GLU A 49 -21.69 -1.15 -8.82
N GLY A 50 -21.81 -0.45 -7.69
CA GLY A 50 -22.10 -1.06 -6.38
C GLY A 50 -20.91 -1.73 -5.70
N LEU A 51 -19.74 -1.87 -6.34
CA LEU A 51 -18.58 -2.54 -5.74
C LEU A 51 -18.12 -1.86 -4.45
N GLU A 52 -17.98 -0.53 -4.45
CA GLU A 52 -17.57 0.22 -3.25
C GLU A 52 -18.48 -0.02 -2.04
N ALA A 53 -19.80 -0.11 -2.29
CA ALA A 53 -20.79 -0.34 -1.24
C ALA A 53 -20.73 -1.75 -0.63
N THR A 54 -20.02 -2.70 -1.26
CA THR A 54 -19.88 -4.07 -0.74
C THR A 54 -18.91 -4.19 0.44
N GLY A 55 -18.05 -3.18 0.65
CA GLY A 55 -16.94 -3.30 1.61
C GLY A 55 -15.89 -4.32 1.18
N PHE A 56 -15.61 -4.41 -0.13
CA PHE A 56 -14.67 -5.36 -0.69
C PHE A 56 -13.30 -5.30 -0.02
N LEU A 57 -12.63 -6.45 -0.01
CA LEU A 57 -11.25 -6.57 0.49
C LEU A 57 -10.26 -6.42 -0.66
N THR A 58 -9.07 -5.92 -0.35
CA THR A 58 -7.93 -5.87 -1.28
C THR A 58 -6.83 -6.80 -0.77
N ASN A 59 -5.76 -6.96 -1.55
CA ASN A 59 -4.56 -7.65 -1.10
C ASN A 59 -3.90 -6.98 0.13
N GLU A 60 -4.26 -5.74 0.45
CA GLU A 60 -3.77 -5.03 1.63
C GLU A 60 -4.64 -5.33 2.85
N THR A 61 -5.96 -5.43 2.69
CA THR A 61 -6.90 -5.56 3.82
C THR A 61 -7.26 -7.00 4.17
N ILE A 62 -7.16 -7.96 3.24
CA ILE A 62 -7.59 -9.35 3.46
C ILE A 62 -6.85 -10.05 4.61
N PHE A 63 -5.59 -9.68 4.87
CA PHE A 63 -4.78 -10.25 5.95
C PHE A 63 -5.17 -9.74 7.35
N SER A 64 -6.09 -8.78 7.44
CA SER A 64 -6.61 -8.28 8.71
C SER A 64 -7.87 -9.03 9.17
N LEU A 65 -8.37 -9.98 8.37
CA LEU A 65 -9.50 -10.83 8.77
C LEU A 65 -9.14 -11.65 10.01
N THR A 66 -9.97 -11.54 11.05
CA THR A 66 -9.84 -12.34 12.28
C THR A 66 -10.66 -13.62 12.24
N GLU A 67 -11.57 -13.74 11.28
CA GLU A 67 -12.45 -14.89 11.07
C GLU A 67 -12.41 -15.30 9.60
N LEU A 68 -12.46 -16.62 9.34
CA LEU A 68 -12.50 -17.15 7.98
C LEU A 68 -13.91 -16.97 7.39
N PRO A 69 -14.07 -16.25 6.26
CA PRO A 69 -15.38 -16.10 5.65
C PRO A 69 -15.88 -17.45 5.09
N PRO A 70 -17.17 -17.79 5.27
CA PRO A 70 -17.73 -19.03 4.75
C PRO A 70 -17.81 -19.07 3.21
N ARG A 71 -17.73 -17.90 2.56
CA ARG A 71 -17.68 -17.73 1.11
C ARG A 71 -16.87 -16.50 0.76
N LEU A 72 -16.00 -16.63 -0.25
CA LEU A 72 -15.17 -15.55 -0.75
C LEU A 72 -15.19 -15.57 -2.27
N ALA A 73 -15.45 -14.42 -2.90
CA ALA A 73 -15.30 -14.22 -4.33
C ALA A 73 -13.99 -13.47 -4.59
N ILE A 74 -13.19 -13.97 -5.54
CA ILE A 74 -11.95 -13.32 -5.96
C ILE A 74 -12.17 -12.66 -7.32
N LEU A 75 -12.00 -11.35 -7.37
CA LEU A 75 -12.06 -10.57 -8.60
C LEU A 75 -10.63 -10.26 -9.09
N GLY A 76 -10.17 -11.03 -10.07
CA GLY A 76 -8.85 -10.89 -10.69
C GLY A 76 -8.10 -12.23 -10.77
N ALA A 77 -7.53 -12.52 -11.94
CA ALA A 77 -6.84 -13.78 -12.24
C ALA A 77 -5.30 -13.63 -12.31
N GLY A 78 -4.77 -12.57 -11.71
CA GLY A 78 -3.32 -12.39 -11.55
C GLY A 78 -2.75 -13.29 -10.45
N PRO A 79 -1.41 -13.31 -10.27
CA PRO A 79 -0.74 -14.17 -9.29
C PRO A 79 -1.33 -14.05 -7.87
N ILE A 80 -1.53 -12.82 -7.39
CA ILE A 80 -2.12 -12.55 -6.06
C ILE A 80 -3.53 -13.14 -5.94
N GLY A 81 -4.37 -12.97 -6.98
CA GLY A 81 -5.72 -13.52 -6.99
C GLY A 81 -5.73 -15.05 -6.93
N CYS A 82 -4.85 -15.70 -7.70
CA CYS A 82 -4.70 -17.16 -7.69
C CYS A 82 -4.20 -17.70 -6.34
N GLU A 83 -3.21 -17.04 -5.74
CA GLU A 83 -2.67 -17.39 -4.43
C GLU A 83 -3.73 -17.26 -3.33
N LEU A 84 -4.48 -16.15 -3.29
CA LEU A 84 -5.56 -15.94 -2.33
C LEU A 84 -6.70 -16.94 -2.55
N ALA A 85 -7.10 -17.17 -3.81
CA ALA A 85 -8.14 -18.16 -4.12
C ALA A 85 -7.76 -19.56 -3.60
N GLN A 86 -6.51 -19.98 -3.80
CA GLN A 86 -6.02 -21.26 -3.29
C GLN A 86 -5.96 -21.27 -1.76
N THR A 87 -5.48 -20.19 -1.14
CA THR A 87 -5.31 -20.09 0.32
C THR A 87 -6.64 -20.21 1.04
N PHE A 88 -7.69 -19.54 0.58
CA PHE A 88 -9.01 -19.55 1.22
C PHE A 88 -9.88 -20.76 0.85
N ALA A 89 -9.48 -21.55 -0.16
CA ALA A 89 -10.17 -22.78 -0.54
C ALA A 89 -9.66 -24.03 0.21
N ARG A 90 -8.58 -23.92 0.97
CA ARG A 90 -7.92 -25.02 1.70
C ARG A 90 -8.08 -24.85 3.20
#